data_AF-A0A518EQB0-F1
#
_entry.id   AF-A0A518EQB0-F1
#
_cell.length_a   1.000
_cell.length_b   1.000
_cell.length_c   1.000
_cell.angle_alpha   90.00
_cell.angle_beta   90.00
_cell.angle_gamma   90.00
#
_symmetry.space_group_name_H-M   'P 1'
#
loop_
_entity.id
_entity.type
_entity.pdbx_description
1 polymer ?
#
loop_
_entity_poly.entity_id
_entity_poly.type
_entity_poly.pdbx_seq_one_letter_code
_entity_poly.pdbx_strand_id
1 'polypeptide(L)'
;MKHLIPTRTGRLGALACTAFALLLAPTAAAGDIILEATGVVVTANPSGGGVFSTVVVGDAALLHVEVSVPGMDLVAGQYTNYTIDGAASYVEIGGYREMLTGGQVGIINDFPVADRIQMMNAPAMNGGGVTLEAGDSTGTLFSSTDITTELGSWPSSTWTSYNFGFFGAGNFIEFSLPDVAIFEPMFGTNYCGPAVPNSSGASGTVRATGSPFVANNDLGLLASALPTSSFGFFIVSSTQGFAANPGGSQGNLCVGGAVGRFIGQIQNSGATGEIAVTVDLTQIPQPTGPVVGAAGESWNFQCWFRDANPTITSNFTDAIEVVLE
;
A
#
# COMPACT_ATOMS: atom_id res chain seq x y z
N MET A 1 62.81 30.81 42.67
CA MET A 1 62.23 31.31 41.40
C MET A 1 61.59 30.14 40.68
N LYS A 2 60.28 30.27 40.36
CA LYS A 2 59.45 29.45 39.43
C LYS A 2 59.28 27.96 39.82
N HIS A 3 58.10 27.34 39.88
CA HIS A 3 56.71 27.75 39.67
C HIS A 3 55.79 26.72 40.37
N LEU A 4 54.73 27.19 41.03
CA LEU A 4 53.53 26.41 41.33
C LEU A 4 52.73 26.14 40.03
N ILE A 5 51.93 25.06 39.99
CA ILE A 5 50.46 25.08 39.71
C ILE A 5 49.88 23.64 39.84
N PRO A 6 48.59 23.50 40.24
CA PRO A 6 48.05 22.31 40.91
C PRO A 6 47.23 21.38 40.00
N THR A 7 46.97 20.18 40.51
CA THR A 7 46.09 19.15 39.94
C THR A 7 44.64 19.64 39.81
N ARG A 8 44.15 19.74 38.57
CA ARG A 8 42.75 20.04 38.23
C ARG A 8 41.95 18.74 38.14
N THR A 9 40.92 18.66 38.97
CA THR A 9 39.73 17.83 38.81
C THR A 9 38.96 18.25 37.55
N GLY A 10 38.77 17.32 36.61
CA GLY A 10 38.01 17.52 35.38
C GLY A 10 36.86 16.51 35.31
N ARG A 11 35.63 17.02 35.40
CA ARG A 11 34.36 16.30 35.29
C ARG A 11 34.27 15.57 33.95
N LEU A 12 33.98 14.27 33.98
CA LEU A 12 33.45 13.55 32.82
C LEU A 12 32.03 14.07 32.55
N GLY A 13 31.89 14.90 31.52
CA GLY A 13 30.61 15.26 30.94
C GLY A 13 30.04 14.05 30.20
N ALA A 14 28.90 13.57 30.65
CA ALA A 14 28.09 12.61 29.91
C ALA A 14 27.61 13.28 28.62
N LEU A 15 28.18 12.87 27.48
CA LEU A 15 27.54 13.09 26.18
C LEU A 15 26.33 12.17 26.13
N ALA A 16 25.15 12.74 26.30
CA ALA A 16 23.89 12.10 25.96
C ALA A 16 23.89 11.85 24.45
N CYS A 17 23.99 10.57 24.08
CA CYS A 17 23.83 10.10 22.72
C CYS A 17 22.34 10.15 22.39
N THR A 18 21.88 11.20 21.72
CA THR A 18 20.52 11.30 21.22
C THR A 18 20.39 10.36 20.02
N ALA A 19 20.01 9.11 20.28
CA ALA A 19 19.59 8.19 19.24
C ALA A 19 18.25 8.72 18.67
N PHE A 20 18.33 9.40 17.54
CA PHE A 20 17.18 9.71 16.72
C PHE A 20 16.70 8.37 16.16
N ALA A 21 15.64 7.81 16.74
CA ALA A 21 14.94 6.68 16.16
C ALA A 21 14.30 7.18 14.86
N LEU A 22 14.99 6.97 13.75
CA LEU A 22 14.40 7.07 12.43
C LEU A 22 13.30 6.00 12.41
N LEU A 23 12.03 6.42 12.48
CA LEU A 23 10.93 5.54 12.12
C LEU A 23 11.23 5.10 10.68
N LEU A 24 11.68 3.86 10.50
CA LEU A 24 11.58 3.24 9.20
C LEU A 24 10.08 3.14 8.92
N ALA A 25 9.61 3.92 7.96
CA ALA A 25 8.36 3.59 7.29
C ALA A 25 8.48 2.11 6.86
N PRO A 26 7.45 1.28 7.09
CA PRO A 26 7.50 -0.10 6.63
C PRO A 26 7.77 -0.08 5.13
N THR A 27 8.75 -0.89 4.69
CA THR A 27 8.94 -1.18 3.27
C THR A 27 7.69 -1.95 2.82
N ALA A 28 6.87 -1.35 1.96
CA ALA A 28 5.74 -2.06 1.37
C ALA A 28 6.26 -3.28 0.58
N ALA A 29 5.58 -4.42 0.62
CA ALA A 29 5.98 -5.57 -0.19
C ALA A 29 5.30 -5.55 -1.56
N ALA A 30 5.52 -6.60 -2.36
CA ALA A 30 4.79 -6.79 -3.59
C ALA A 30 3.29 -6.99 -3.30
N GLY A 31 2.44 -6.26 -4.03
CA GLY A 31 0.99 -6.25 -3.85
C GLY A 31 0.48 -5.06 -3.04
N ASP A 32 1.36 -4.24 -2.46
CA ASP A 32 0.94 -3.08 -1.65
C ASP A 32 0.66 -1.84 -2.50
N ILE A 33 1.28 -1.77 -3.68
CA ILE A 33 1.11 -0.70 -4.65
C ILE A 33 0.75 -1.34 -5.98
N ILE A 34 -0.41 -0.96 -6.50
CA ILE A 34 -0.88 -1.32 -7.82
C ILE A 34 -0.72 -0.11 -8.73
N LEU A 35 -0.14 -0.37 -9.91
CA LEU A 35 -0.20 0.52 -11.04
C LEU A 35 -1.14 -0.06 -12.09
N GLU A 36 -2.16 0.70 -12.46
CA GLU A 36 -3.04 0.38 -13.59
C GLU A 36 -2.89 1.40 -14.70
N ALA A 37 -2.85 0.92 -15.94
CA ALA A 37 -2.96 1.75 -17.13
C ALA A 37 -4.07 1.23 -18.04
N THR A 38 -5.01 2.09 -18.40
CA THR A 38 -6.15 1.73 -19.25
C THR A 38 -6.13 2.50 -20.55
N GLY A 39 -6.66 1.89 -21.60
CA GLY A 39 -6.79 2.50 -22.91
C GLY A 39 -7.66 1.67 -23.83
N VAL A 40 -7.60 1.99 -25.12
CA VAL A 40 -8.27 1.21 -26.17
C VAL A 40 -7.28 0.83 -27.26
N VAL A 41 -7.47 -0.32 -27.89
CA VAL A 41 -6.64 -0.75 -29.01
C VAL A 41 -6.83 0.20 -30.19
N VAL A 42 -5.74 0.82 -30.66
CA VAL A 42 -5.72 1.73 -31.81
C VAL A 42 -5.08 1.09 -33.04
N THR A 43 -4.18 0.13 -32.82
CA THR A 43 -3.60 -0.72 -33.86
C THR A 43 -3.66 -2.17 -33.39
N ALA A 44 -4.18 -3.07 -34.22
CA ALA A 44 -4.23 -4.50 -33.93
C ALA A 44 -3.65 -5.29 -35.11
N ASN A 45 -2.41 -5.75 -34.97
CA ASN A 45 -1.79 -6.67 -35.92
C ASN A 45 -1.22 -7.90 -35.18
N PRO A 46 -2.09 -8.76 -34.61
CA PRO A 46 -1.65 -10.02 -34.03
C PRO A 46 -1.38 -11.03 -35.16
N SER A 47 -0.10 -11.29 -35.44
CA SER A 47 0.33 -12.24 -36.47
C SER A 47 0.75 -13.61 -35.92
N GLY A 48 0.71 -13.79 -34.59
CA GLY A 48 0.98 -15.05 -33.89
C GLY A 48 -0.29 -15.65 -33.31
N GLY A 49 -0.48 -16.96 -33.45
CA GLY A 49 -1.51 -17.68 -32.70
C GLY A 49 -1.20 -17.55 -31.20
N GLY A 50 -2.03 -16.82 -30.47
CA GLY A 50 -1.86 -16.48 -29.06
C GLY A 50 -3.15 -15.92 -28.48
N VAL A 51 -3.14 -15.60 -27.18
CA VAL A 51 -4.37 -15.19 -26.46
C VAL A 51 -4.99 -13.91 -27.03
N PHE A 52 -4.19 -13.06 -27.69
CA PHE A 52 -4.63 -11.83 -28.34
C PHE A 52 -4.85 -11.94 -29.86
N SER A 53 -4.87 -13.16 -30.42
CA SER A 53 -5.00 -13.38 -31.87
C SER A 53 -6.30 -12.86 -32.50
N THR A 54 -7.34 -12.65 -31.69
CA THR A 54 -8.64 -12.14 -32.14
C THR A 54 -8.92 -10.70 -31.72
N VAL A 55 -7.97 -10.04 -31.06
CA VAL A 55 -8.11 -8.65 -30.64
C VAL A 55 -8.24 -7.73 -31.86
N VAL A 56 -9.12 -6.73 -31.75
CA VAL A 56 -9.38 -5.75 -32.81
C VAL A 56 -9.28 -4.32 -32.29
N VAL A 57 -9.14 -3.38 -33.22
CA VAL A 57 -9.20 -1.94 -32.90
C VAL A 57 -10.55 -1.61 -32.23
N GLY A 58 -10.48 -0.87 -31.13
CA GLY A 58 -11.62 -0.51 -30.29
C GLY A 58 -11.83 -1.41 -29.07
N ASP A 59 -11.14 -2.55 -28.97
CA ASP A 59 -11.15 -3.35 -27.75
C ASP A 59 -10.55 -2.58 -26.57
N ALA A 60 -11.11 -2.74 -25.38
CA ALA A 60 -10.56 -2.17 -24.16
C ALA A 60 -9.24 -2.87 -23.79
N ALA A 61 -8.30 -2.11 -23.24
CA ALA A 61 -7.03 -2.60 -22.73
C ALA A 61 -6.84 -2.15 -21.26
N LEU A 62 -6.38 -3.08 -20.43
CA LEU A 62 -5.97 -2.86 -19.05
C LEU A 62 -4.60 -3.50 -18.85
N LEU A 63 -3.64 -2.74 -18.34
CA LEU A 63 -2.42 -3.24 -17.72
C LEU A 63 -2.58 -3.12 -16.21
N HIS A 64 -2.40 -4.21 -15.49
CA HIS A 64 -2.42 -4.29 -14.03
C HIS A 64 -1.06 -4.77 -13.53
N VAL A 65 -0.44 -4.01 -12.64
CA VAL A 65 0.93 -4.24 -12.20
C VAL A 65 1.03 -4.12 -10.69
N GLU A 66 1.42 -5.22 -10.04
CA GLU A 66 1.76 -5.20 -8.61
C GLU A 66 3.24 -4.88 -8.45
N VAL A 67 3.53 -3.79 -7.75
CA VAL A 67 4.87 -3.25 -7.61
C VAL A 67 5.47 -3.68 -6.29
N SER A 68 6.68 -4.23 -6.31
CA SER A 68 7.48 -4.51 -5.11
C SER A 68 8.28 -3.28 -4.70
N VAL A 69 8.22 -2.91 -3.43
CA VAL A 69 9.09 -1.86 -2.86
C VAL A 69 10.02 -2.46 -1.77
N PRO A 70 11.14 -1.80 -1.39
CA PRO A 70 11.67 -0.56 -1.95
C PRO A 70 12.15 -0.74 -3.40
N GLY A 71 12.11 0.34 -4.17
CA GLY A 71 12.73 0.39 -5.48
C GLY A 71 14.25 0.51 -5.40
N MET A 72 14.90 0.41 -6.56
CA MET A 72 16.32 0.66 -6.77
C MET A 72 16.48 1.98 -7.51
N ASP A 73 17.12 2.95 -6.86
CA ASP A 73 17.52 4.20 -7.52
C ASP A 73 18.55 3.92 -8.61
N LEU A 74 18.18 4.23 -9.86
CA LEU A 74 19.11 4.24 -10.99
C LEU A 74 19.80 5.60 -11.12
N VAL A 75 19.06 6.67 -10.80
CA VAL A 75 19.58 8.03 -10.65
C VAL A 75 18.98 8.60 -9.37
N ALA A 76 19.80 8.86 -8.37
CA ALA A 76 19.34 9.26 -7.04
C ALA A 76 18.39 10.47 -7.10
N GLY A 77 17.17 10.29 -6.60
CA GLY A 77 16.11 11.31 -6.55
C GLY A 77 15.51 11.71 -7.90
N GLN A 78 15.87 11.02 -8.99
CA GLN A 78 15.43 11.36 -10.36
C GLN A 78 14.87 10.16 -11.13
N TYR A 79 15.35 8.95 -10.83
CA TYR A 79 14.85 7.73 -11.44
C TYR A 79 14.99 6.54 -10.48
N THR A 80 13.86 6.00 -10.04
CA THR A 80 13.78 4.77 -9.25
C THR A 80 13.07 3.68 -10.04
N ASN A 81 13.67 2.49 -10.10
CA ASN A 81 13.07 1.29 -10.70
C ASN A 81 12.53 0.35 -9.63
N TYR A 82 11.32 -0.12 -9.83
CA TYR A 82 10.65 -1.07 -8.98
C TYR A 82 10.49 -2.40 -9.71
N THR A 83 10.73 -3.50 -9.02
CA THR A 83 10.44 -4.83 -9.58
C THR A 83 8.94 -5.06 -9.52
N ILE A 84 8.38 -5.76 -10.51
CA ILE A 84 6.96 -6.14 -10.48
C ILE A 84 6.82 -7.61 -10.09
N ASP A 85 5.73 -7.96 -9.40
CA ASP A 85 5.35 -9.35 -9.20
C ASP A 85 4.67 -9.86 -10.47
N GLY A 86 5.41 -10.65 -11.26
CA GLY A 86 4.89 -11.25 -12.49
C GLY A 86 3.71 -12.21 -12.25
N ALA A 87 3.64 -12.86 -11.09
CA ALA A 87 2.56 -13.82 -10.81
C ALA A 87 1.21 -13.15 -10.58
N ALA A 88 1.22 -11.89 -10.17
CA ALA A 88 0.02 -11.08 -9.91
C ALA A 88 -0.19 -9.95 -10.94
N SER A 89 0.81 -9.65 -11.78
CA SER A 89 0.71 -8.65 -12.84
C SER A 89 0.25 -9.26 -14.16
N TYR A 90 -0.63 -8.55 -14.88
CA TYR A 90 -1.21 -9.03 -16.13
C TYR A 90 -1.62 -7.90 -17.08
N VAL A 91 -1.83 -8.27 -18.33
CA VAL A 91 -2.48 -7.42 -19.33
C VAL A 91 -3.77 -8.09 -19.80
N GLU A 92 -4.84 -7.31 -19.89
CA GLU A 92 -6.14 -7.72 -20.40
C GLU A 92 -6.51 -6.89 -21.62
N ILE A 93 -6.89 -7.55 -22.73
CA ILE A 93 -7.27 -6.89 -23.98
C ILE A 93 -8.51 -7.58 -24.53
N GLY A 94 -9.60 -6.82 -24.74
CA GLY A 94 -10.85 -7.37 -25.28
C GLY A 94 -11.45 -8.51 -24.45
N GLY A 95 -11.17 -8.54 -23.13
CA GLY A 95 -11.60 -9.60 -22.20
C GLY A 95 -10.69 -10.84 -22.18
N TYR A 96 -9.61 -10.86 -22.94
CA TYR A 96 -8.57 -11.89 -22.87
C TYR A 96 -7.46 -11.44 -21.93
N ARG A 97 -6.91 -12.34 -21.10
CA ARG A 97 -5.87 -12.03 -20.12
C ARG A 97 -4.58 -12.81 -20.39
N GLU A 98 -3.44 -12.13 -20.24
CA GLU A 98 -2.11 -12.70 -20.29
C GLU A 98 -1.31 -12.26 -19.05
N MET A 99 -0.75 -13.24 -18.33
CA MET A 99 0.09 -12.96 -17.15
C MET A 99 1.48 -12.48 -17.58
N LEU A 100 2.08 -11.59 -16.79
CA LEU A 100 3.47 -11.22 -16.94
C LEU A 100 4.38 -12.26 -16.27
N THR A 101 5.67 -12.21 -16.57
CA THR A 101 6.67 -13.09 -15.91
C THR A 101 7.66 -12.30 -15.07
N GLY A 102 7.52 -10.97 -15.05
CA GLY A 102 8.36 -10.02 -14.35
C GLY A 102 8.50 -8.74 -15.18
N GLY A 103 9.45 -7.90 -14.80
CA GLY A 103 9.65 -6.59 -15.40
C GLY A 103 9.97 -5.55 -14.34
N GLN A 104 10.08 -4.30 -14.78
CA GLN A 104 10.32 -3.18 -13.91
C GLN A 104 9.43 -1.99 -14.28
N VAL A 105 8.94 -1.29 -13.27
CA VAL A 105 8.30 0.02 -13.39
C VAL A 105 9.28 1.07 -12.92
N GLY A 106 9.52 2.06 -13.77
CA GLY A 106 10.31 3.23 -13.49
C GLY A 106 9.44 4.42 -13.16
N ILE A 107 9.71 5.06 -12.02
CA ILE A 107 9.20 6.40 -11.71
C ILE A 107 10.35 7.38 -11.91
N ILE A 108 10.16 8.29 -12.86
CA ILE A 108 11.13 9.32 -13.23
C ILE A 108 10.55 10.67 -12.85
N ASN A 109 11.32 11.44 -12.10
CA ASN A 109 11.00 12.80 -11.67
C ASN A 109 12.05 13.77 -12.21
N ASP A 110 11.62 14.73 -13.03
CA ASP A 110 12.44 15.83 -13.55
C ASP A 110 13.78 15.40 -14.18
N PHE A 111 13.77 14.32 -15.00
CA PHE A 111 14.99 13.80 -15.63
C PHE A 111 14.89 13.75 -17.17
N PRO A 112 15.57 14.65 -17.91
CA PRO A 112 16.22 15.89 -17.46
C PRO A 112 15.24 17.08 -17.27
N VAL A 113 13.99 16.98 -17.72
CA VAL A 113 12.92 17.99 -17.57
C VAL A 113 11.51 17.36 -17.66
N ALA A 114 11.40 16.06 -17.42
CA ALA A 114 10.18 15.30 -17.70
C ALA A 114 9.92 14.29 -16.60
N ASP A 115 8.65 14.16 -16.26
CA ASP A 115 8.17 13.10 -15.39
C ASP A 115 7.66 11.95 -16.23
N ARG A 116 7.90 10.72 -15.79
CA ARG A 116 7.54 9.55 -16.56
C ARG A 116 7.27 8.35 -15.69
N ILE A 117 6.21 7.64 -16.04
CA ILE A 117 6.03 6.23 -15.70
C ILE A 117 6.53 5.41 -16.88
N GLN A 118 7.47 4.50 -16.64
CA GLN A 118 8.10 3.71 -17.69
C GLN A 118 8.19 2.22 -17.33
N MET A 119 7.67 1.37 -18.19
CA MET A 119 7.88 -0.06 -18.21
C MET A 119 8.36 -0.44 -19.61
N MET A 120 9.60 -0.91 -19.70
CA MET A 120 10.17 -1.30 -20.98
C MET A 120 9.99 -2.81 -21.20
N ASN A 121 9.02 -3.17 -22.05
CA ASN A 121 8.81 -4.53 -22.54
C ASN A 121 8.81 -5.61 -21.43
N ALA A 122 7.93 -5.46 -20.44
CA ALA A 122 7.69 -6.45 -19.40
C ALA A 122 7.23 -7.78 -20.05
N PRO A 123 7.99 -8.88 -19.91
CA PRO A 123 7.73 -10.11 -20.65
C PRO A 123 6.44 -10.82 -20.22
N ALA A 124 5.67 -11.27 -21.21
CA ALA A 124 4.46 -12.07 -21.01
C ALA A 124 4.75 -13.59 -21.00
N MET A 125 3.90 -14.37 -20.32
CA MET A 125 4.09 -15.82 -20.13
C MET A 125 4.12 -16.60 -21.45
N ASN A 126 3.23 -16.27 -22.39
CA ASN A 126 3.11 -16.92 -23.70
C ASN A 126 3.84 -16.16 -24.82
N GLY A 127 4.79 -15.29 -24.45
CA GLY A 127 5.63 -14.54 -25.38
C GLY A 127 5.09 -13.16 -25.75
N GLY A 128 6.01 -12.30 -26.19
CA GLY A 128 5.77 -10.86 -26.30
C GLY A 128 6.00 -10.17 -24.96
N GLY A 129 5.52 -8.93 -24.85
CA GLY A 129 5.64 -8.13 -23.65
C GLY A 129 4.87 -6.83 -23.75
N VAL A 130 4.63 -6.23 -22.59
CA VAL A 130 3.94 -4.95 -22.47
C VAL A 130 4.96 -3.84 -22.31
N THR A 131 4.78 -2.77 -23.10
CA THR A 131 5.48 -1.50 -22.86
C THR A 131 4.45 -0.48 -22.41
N LEU A 132 4.78 0.27 -21.37
CA LEU A 132 4.04 1.45 -20.94
C LEU A 132 5.06 2.58 -20.76
N GLU A 133 4.95 3.62 -21.55
CA GLU A 133 5.61 4.88 -21.31
C GLU A 133 4.52 5.95 -21.29
N ALA A 134 4.41 6.68 -20.20
CA ALA A 134 3.52 7.83 -20.07
C ALA A 134 4.34 8.96 -19.47
N GLY A 135 4.61 9.99 -20.27
CA GLY A 135 5.50 11.08 -19.92
C GLY A 135 4.83 12.44 -19.98
N ASP A 136 5.05 13.23 -18.94
CA ASP A 136 4.76 14.66 -18.92
C ASP A 136 6.03 15.46 -19.24
N SER A 137 5.89 16.49 -20.07
CA SER A 137 7.00 17.34 -20.51
C SER A 137 7.22 18.57 -19.63
N THR A 138 6.41 18.79 -18.59
CA THR A 138 6.58 19.92 -17.67
C THR A 138 7.56 19.60 -16.53
N GLY A 139 7.68 18.33 -16.15
CA GLY A 139 8.53 17.89 -15.02
C GLY A 139 7.99 18.35 -13.67
N THR A 140 6.67 18.50 -13.55
CA THR A 140 6.01 18.99 -12.32
C THR A 140 4.90 18.09 -11.80
N LEU A 141 4.67 16.98 -12.48
CA LEU A 141 3.64 16.00 -12.16
C LEU A 141 4.00 15.19 -10.92
N PHE A 142 5.24 14.73 -10.81
CA PHE A 142 5.72 13.95 -9.68
C PHE A 142 6.57 14.81 -8.75
N SER A 143 6.35 14.61 -7.47
CA SER A 143 7.09 15.31 -6.41
C SER A 143 8.29 14.51 -5.91
N SER A 144 8.30 13.21 -6.22
CA SER A 144 9.23 12.20 -5.75
C SER A 144 9.38 11.10 -6.81
N THR A 145 10.45 10.31 -6.71
CA THR A 145 10.54 9.03 -7.42
C THR A 145 10.01 7.86 -6.59
N ASP A 146 9.62 8.12 -5.33
CA ASP A 146 9.04 7.14 -4.44
C ASP A 146 7.57 6.87 -4.80
N ILE A 147 7.33 5.72 -5.44
CA ILE A 147 5.99 5.31 -5.88
C ILE A 147 4.96 5.25 -4.74
N THR A 148 5.39 5.02 -3.50
CA THR A 148 4.49 4.98 -2.33
C THR A 148 3.94 6.37 -1.97
N THR A 149 4.60 7.43 -2.43
CA THR A 149 4.18 8.83 -2.23
C THR A 149 3.46 9.41 -3.44
N GLU A 150 3.50 8.71 -4.57
CA GLU A 150 2.86 9.10 -5.83
C GLU A 150 1.56 8.32 -6.02
N LEU A 151 0.67 8.33 -5.02
CA LEU A 151 -0.67 7.74 -5.14
C LEU A 151 -1.61 8.73 -5.83
N GLY A 152 -2.31 8.29 -6.86
CA GLY A 152 -3.19 9.16 -7.63
C GLY A 152 -3.76 8.54 -8.90
N SER A 153 -4.48 9.37 -9.65
CA SER A 153 -4.97 9.01 -10.97
C SER A 153 -4.75 10.17 -11.92
N TRP A 154 -4.14 9.87 -13.07
CA TRP A 154 -3.77 10.83 -14.09
C TRP A 154 -4.52 10.47 -15.38
N PRO A 155 -5.46 11.32 -15.81
CA PRO A 155 -6.18 11.08 -17.04
C PRO A 155 -5.25 11.21 -18.24
N SER A 156 -5.65 10.63 -19.38
CA SER A 156 -4.86 10.63 -20.60
C SER A 156 -4.41 12.02 -21.04
N SER A 157 -5.21 13.06 -20.76
CA SER A 157 -4.89 14.47 -21.07
C SER A 157 -3.67 15.03 -20.33
N THR A 158 -3.20 14.37 -19.28
CA THR A 158 -2.01 14.75 -18.52
C THR A 158 -0.73 14.50 -19.31
N TRP A 159 -0.71 13.46 -20.14
CA TRP A 159 0.50 12.98 -20.79
C TRP A 159 0.75 13.67 -22.12
N THR A 160 1.98 14.10 -22.37
CA THR A 160 2.40 14.74 -23.63
C THR A 160 3.21 13.81 -24.53
N SER A 161 3.68 12.69 -23.98
CA SER A 161 4.35 11.62 -24.73
C SER A 161 3.94 10.26 -24.18
N TYR A 162 3.85 9.26 -25.07
CA TYR A 162 3.56 7.90 -24.65
C TYR A 162 4.04 6.85 -25.63
N ASN A 163 4.17 5.64 -25.13
CA ASN A 163 4.26 4.40 -25.88
C ASN A 163 3.57 3.31 -25.06
N PHE A 164 2.38 2.90 -25.46
CA PHE A 164 1.60 1.92 -24.70
C PHE A 164 1.10 0.82 -25.63
N GLY A 165 1.48 -0.44 -25.36
CA GLY A 165 1.13 -1.54 -26.23
C GLY A 165 1.69 -2.89 -25.82
N PHE A 166 1.24 -3.92 -26.53
CA PHE A 166 1.72 -5.29 -26.43
C PHE A 166 2.46 -5.68 -27.70
N PHE A 167 3.74 -6.04 -27.55
CA PHE A 167 4.66 -6.21 -28.67
C PHE A 167 5.43 -7.53 -28.59
N GLY A 168 5.85 -8.05 -29.74
CA GLY A 168 6.67 -9.26 -29.82
C GLY A 168 5.86 -10.54 -29.92
N ALA A 169 6.56 -11.66 -30.16
CA ALA A 169 5.95 -12.96 -30.49
C ALA A 169 4.89 -12.90 -31.62
N GLY A 170 5.12 -12.02 -32.60
CA GLY A 170 4.18 -11.78 -33.70
C GLY A 170 3.06 -10.79 -33.37
N ASN A 171 2.98 -10.28 -32.15
CA ASN A 171 2.01 -9.25 -31.79
C ASN A 171 2.58 -7.85 -32.03
N PHE A 172 1.75 -7.01 -32.65
CA PHE A 172 1.92 -5.57 -32.66
C PHE A 172 0.55 -4.96 -32.37
N ILE A 173 0.28 -4.71 -31.09
CA ILE A 173 -0.98 -4.16 -30.60
C ILE A 173 -0.66 -2.87 -29.88
N GLU A 174 -1.07 -1.74 -30.45
CA GLU A 174 -0.89 -0.42 -29.82
C GLU A 174 -2.18 0.00 -29.16
N PHE A 175 -2.04 0.60 -27.99
CA PHE A 175 -3.14 1.19 -27.23
C PHE A 175 -3.13 2.70 -27.38
N SER A 176 -4.25 3.34 -27.08
CA SER A 176 -4.37 4.79 -26.98
C SER A 176 -3.50 5.34 -25.84
N LEU A 177 -3.40 6.67 -25.82
CA LEU A 177 -2.87 7.41 -24.66
C LEU A 177 -3.56 6.92 -23.37
N PRO A 178 -2.82 6.51 -22.33
CA PRO A 178 -3.41 5.82 -21.20
C PRO A 178 -3.98 6.77 -20.14
N ASP A 179 -5.09 6.38 -19.51
CA ASP A 179 -5.37 6.82 -18.14
C ASP A 179 -4.57 5.93 -17.18
N VAL A 180 -3.83 6.52 -16.24
CA VAL A 180 -2.96 5.78 -15.32
C VAL A 180 -3.37 6.05 -13.88
N ALA A 181 -3.39 5.01 -13.05
CA ALA A 181 -3.61 5.13 -11.61
C ALA A 181 -2.53 4.36 -10.84
N ILE A 182 -2.10 4.94 -9.73
CA ILE A 182 -1.25 4.29 -8.73
C ILE A 182 -1.99 4.35 -7.41
N PHE A 183 -2.24 3.20 -6.79
CA PHE A 183 -3.04 3.11 -5.57
C PHE A 183 -2.61 1.93 -4.71
N GLU A 184 -2.95 1.98 -3.43
CA GLU A 184 -2.88 0.82 -2.55
C GLU A 184 -4.14 -0.04 -2.76
N PRO A 185 -4.05 -1.36 -3.00
CA PRO A 185 -5.24 -2.20 -3.09
C PRO A 185 -6.05 -2.10 -1.82
N MET A 186 -7.32 -1.77 -1.96
CA MET A 186 -8.27 -1.95 -0.88
C MET A 186 -8.77 -3.39 -0.93
N PHE A 187 -8.49 -4.15 0.13
CA PHE A 187 -9.06 -5.47 0.34
C PHE A 187 -9.70 -5.55 1.73
N GLY A 188 -10.57 -6.55 1.89
CA GLY A 188 -11.45 -6.66 3.04
C GLY A 188 -12.74 -5.82 2.92
N THR A 189 -13.70 -6.13 3.78
CA THR A 189 -15.03 -5.50 3.80
C THR A 189 -15.26 -4.80 5.13
N ASN A 190 -15.40 -3.48 5.09
CA ASN A 190 -15.79 -2.71 6.27
C ASN A 190 -17.22 -3.05 6.72
N TYR A 191 -17.41 -3.16 8.03
CA TYR A 191 -18.69 -3.34 8.67
C TYR A 191 -18.74 -2.61 10.02
N CYS A 192 -19.90 -2.58 10.64
CA CYS A 192 -20.12 -1.82 11.88
C CYS A 192 -19.87 -0.30 11.76
N GLY A 193 -19.97 0.22 10.53
CA GLY A 193 -19.84 1.64 10.20
C GLY A 193 -21.20 2.32 9.97
N PRO A 194 -21.27 3.66 10.10
CA PRO A 194 -20.22 4.51 10.65
C PRO A 194 -20.05 4.26 12.15
N ALA A 195 -18.80 4.34 12.63
CA ALA A 195 -18.49 4.25 14.05
C ALA A 195 -19.13 5.39 14.85
N VAL A 196 -19.16 5.26 16.18
CA VAL A 196 -19.61 6.36 17.04
C VAL A 196 -18.58 7.50 16.94
N PRO A 197 -19.01 8.75 16.64
CA PRO A 197 -18.09 9.88 16.54
C PRO A 197 -17.22 10.06 17.80
N ASN A 198 -15.93 10.26 17.60
CA ASN A 198 -14.96 10.46 18.68
C ASN A 198 -14.78 11.96 19.01
N SER A 199 -13.89 12.31 19.95
CA SER A 199 -13.65 13.70 20.36
C SER A 199 -13.19 14.65 19.25
N SER A 200 -12.70 14.15 18.11
CA SER A 200 -12.43 14.98 16.92
C SER A 200 -13.69 15.40 16.16
N GLY A 201 -14.83 14.76 16.44
CA GLY A 201 -16.08 14.89 15.68
C GLY A 201 -16.20 13.93 14.50
N ALA A 202 -15.12 13.22 14.13
CA ALA A 202 -15.13 12.21 13.07
C ALA A 202 -15.46 10.80 13.61
N SER A 203 -15.90 9.92 12.72
CA SER A 203 -16.03 8.48 12.98
C SER A 203 -14.74 7.79 12.55
N GLY A 204 -14.10 7.05 13.45
CA GLY A 204 -12.87 6.33 13.13
C GLY A 204 -13.11 5.20 12.14
N THR A 205 -12.17 4.96 11.23
CA THR A 205 -12.26 3.93 10.18
C THR A 205 -11.05 3.01 10.19
N VAL A 206 -11.20 1.78 9.72
CA VAL A 206 -10.10 0.82 9.47
C VAL A 206 -10.04 0.50 7.98
N ARG A 207 -8.84 0.32 7.44
CA ARG A 207 -8.62 -0.34 6.15
C ARG A 207 -7.49 -1.37 6.27
N ALA A 208 -7.53 -2.41 5.45
CA ALA A 208 -6.39 -3.28 5.26
C ALA A 208 -5.45 -2.65 4.24
N THR A 209 -4.16 -2.88 4.44
CA THR A 209 -3.07 -2.54 3.52
C THR A 209 -2.20 -3.77 3.37
N GLY A 210 -1.29 -3.80 2.41
CA GLY A 210 -0.44 -4.96 2.23
C GLY A 210 -1.06 -6.01 1.33
N SER A 211 -0.98 -7.28 1.72
CA SER A 211 -1.51 -8.43 0.99
C SER A 211 -2.45 -9.32 1.82
N PRO A 212 -3.56 -9.83 1.23
CA PRO A 212 -4.39 -10.84 1.87
C PRO A 212 -3.77 -12.26 1.83
N PHE A 213 -2.73 -12.48 1.02
CA PHE A 213 -2.15 -13.81 0.82
C PHE A 213 -1.31 -14.25 2.02
N VAL A 214 -1.64 -15.41 2.60
CA VAL A 214 -0.93 -15.96 3.77
C VAL A 214 0.54 -16.20 3.47
N ALA A 215 0.87 -16.54 2.22
CA ALA A 215 2.25 -16.77 1.77
C ALA A 215 3.13 -15.50 1.85
N ASN A 216 2.53 -14.31 1.67
CA ASN A 216 3.26 -13.05 1.73
C ASN A 216 3.54 -12.63 3.18
N ASN A 217 2.67 -13.03 4.12
CA ASN A 217 2.71 -12.63 5.53
C ASN A 217 2.88 -11.11 5.72
N ASP A 218 2.18 -10.33 4.89
CA ASP A 218 2.28 -8.88 4.84
C ASP A 218 0.90 -8.22 4.93
N LEU A 219 0.10 -8.63 5.91
CA LEU A 219 -1.17 -7.97 6.20
C LEU A 219 -0.91 -6.73 7.05
N GLY A 220 -1.23 -5.55 6.56
CA GLY A 220 -1.26 -4.31 7.32
C GLY A 220 -2.68 -3.86 7.67
N LEU A 221 -2.81 -3.11 8.75
CA LEU A 221 -4.05 -2.45 9.16
C LEU A 221 -3.79 -0.99 9.47
N LEU A 222 -4.57 -0.10 8.86
CA LEU A 222 -4.54 1.34 9.14
C LEU A 222 -5.87 1.79 9.73
N ALA A 223 -5.82 2.34 10.94
CA ALA A 223 -6.94 3.06 11.54
C ALA A 223 -6.73 4.57 11.35
N SER A 224 -7.75 5.26 10.86
CA SER A 224 -7.70 6.70 10.57
C SER A 224 -8.87 7.45 11.22
N ALA A 225 -8.84 8.79 11.14
CA ALA A 225 -9.82 9.69 11.75
C ALA A 225 -9.94 9.52 13.28
N LEU A 226 -8.84 9.19 13.94
CA LEU A 226 -8.74 9.13 15.40
C LEU A 226 -8.42 10.52 15.98
N PRO A 227 -8.69 10.77 17.28
CA PRO A 227 -8.13 11.94 17.95
C PRO A 227 -6.59 11.91 17.86
N THR A 228 -5.98 13.05 17.57
CA THR A 228 -4.51 13.15 17.48
C THR A 228 -3.86 12.90 18.84
N SER A 229 -2.62 12.40 18.83
CA SER A 229 -1.84 12.05 20.02
C SER A 229 -2.50 11.04 20.96
N SER A 230 -3.43 10.21 20.47
CA SER A 230 -4.15 9.22 21.27
C SER A 230 -3.54 7.82 21.16
N PHE A 231 -3.52 7.07 22.25
CA PHE A 231 -3.05 5.68 22.24
C PHE A 231 -4.17 4.71 21.90
N GLY A 232 -3.86 3.71 21.07
CA GLY A 232 -4.78 2.65 20.69
C GLY A 232 -4.07 1.36 20.29
N PHE A 233 -4.86 0.32 20.07
CA PHE A 233 -4.40 -0.97 19.58
C PHE A 233 -5.52 -1.69 18.83
N PHE A 234 -5.14 -2.58 17.92
CA PHE A 234 -6.09 -3.43 17.20
C PHE A 234 -6.52 -4.64 18.04
N ILE A 235 -7.77 -5.03 17.85
CA ILE A 235 -8.36 -6.28 18.33
C ILE A 235 -8.77 -7.13 17.14
N VAL A 236 -8.76 -8.45 17.34
CA VAL A 236 -8.95 -9.42 16.27
C VAL A 236 -9.80 -10.60 16.70
N SER A 237 -10.65 -11.11 15.80
CA SER A 237 -11.33 -12.39 15.99
C SER A 237 -11.76 -13.01 14.66
N SER A 238 -11.94 -14.32 14.62
CA SER A 238 -12.62 -15.00 13.50
C SER A 238 -14.15 -14.86 13.56
N THR A 239 -14.69 -14.20 14.59
CA THR A 239 -16.14 -14.05 14.79
C THR A 239 -16.52 -12.58 14.85
N GLN A 240 -17.46 -12.16 13.99
CA GLN A 240 -18.15 -10.88 14.15
C GLN A 240 -19.05 -10.90 15.39
N GLY A 241 -19.21 -9.75 16.03
CA GLY A 241 -20.02 -9.61 17.23
C GLY A 241 -20.63 -8.22 17.34
N PHE A 242 -21.34 -7.98 18.45
CA PHE A 242 -21.81 -6.64 18.78
C PHE A 242 -21.98 -6.51 20.29
N ALA A 243 -21.26 -5.57 20.89
CA ALA A 243 -21.47 -5.12 22.24
C ALA A 243 -21.45 -3.59 22.28
N ALA A 244 -22.57 -2.99 22.66
CA ALA A 244 -22.65 -1.54 22.80
C ALA A 244 -21.92 -1.07 24.07
N ASN A 245 -21.13 -0.01 23.93
CA ASN A 245 -20.46 0.69 25.03
C ASN A 245 -19.68 -0.21 26.02
N PRO A 246 -18.87 -1.18 25.55
CA PRO A 246 -18.24 -2.15 26.44
C PRO A 246 -17.21 -1.48 27.34
N GLY A 247 -17.21 -1.86 28.62
CA GLY A 247 -16.25 -1.31 29.58
C GLY A 247 -16.31 0.21 29.77
N GLY A 248 -17.44 0.84 29.44
CA GLY A 248 -17.60 2.30 29.51
C GLY A 248 -17.07 3.06 28.29
N SER A 249 -16.76 2.36 27.19
CA SER A 249 -16.47 2.97 25.90
C SER A 249 -17.69 3.71 25.33
N GLN A 250 -17.45 4.74 24.54
CA GLN A 250 -18.49 5.40 23.75
C GLN A 250 -18.80 4.66 22.46
N GLY A 251 -17.84 3.89 21.94
CA GLY A 251 -17.97 3.09 20.73
C GLY A 251 -18.62 1.73 20.98
N ASN A 252 -18.81 1.00 19.89
CA ASN A 252 -19.34 -0.35 19.90
C ASN A 252 -18.23 -1.33 19.53
N LEU A 253 -18.13 -2.43 20.28
CA LEU A 253 -17.24 -3.54 19.95
C LEU A 253 -17.95 -4.46 18.96
N CYS A 254 -17.37 -4.63 17.79
CA CYS A 254 -18.00 -5.35 16.68
C CYS A 254 -17.31 -6.68 16.34
N VAL A 255 -16.24 -7.02 17.06
CA VAL A 255 -15.63 -8.35 17.06
C VAL A 255 -16.11 -9.14 18.29
N GLY A 256 -16.38 -10.42 18.12
CA GLY A 256 -16.97 -11.30 19.13
C GLY A 256 -16.13 -12.54 19.41
N GLY A 257 -16.72 -13.52 20.11
CA GLY A 257 -16.08 -14.81 20.35
C GLY A 257 -14.74 -14.72 21.10
N ALA A 258 -13.73 -15.40 20.58
CA ALA A 258 -12.37 -15.34 21.10
C ALA A 258 -11.68 -14.08 20.56
N VAL A 259 -11.67 -13.01 21.36
CA VAL A 259 -11.12 -11.70 20.97
C VAL A 259 -9.66 -11.60 21.38
N GLY A 260 -8.78 -11.62 20.38
CA GLY A 260 -7.37 -11.30 20.48
C GLY A 260 -7.11 -9.81 20.60
N ARG A 261 -5.92 -9.44 21.08
CA ARG A 261 -5.49 -8.05 21.24
C ARG A 261 -4.02 -7.91 20.87
N PHE A 262 -3.71 -6.98 19.99
CA PHE A 262 -2.33 -6.65 19.62
C PHE A 262 -1.67 -5.74 20.69
N ILE A 263 -1.63 -6.20 21.94
CA ILE A 263 -1.10 -5.42 23.08
C ILE A 263 0.40 -5.12 22.98
N GLY A 264 1.15 -5.93 22.20
CA GLY A 264 2.56 -5.66 21.89
C GLY A 264 2.76 -4.56 20.84
N GLN A 265 1.68 -4.08 20.22
CA GLN A 265 1.68 -3.08 19.15
C GLN A 265 0.76 -1.90 19.51
N ILE A 266 0.75 -1.48 20.78
CA ILE A 266 0.09 -0.24 21.18
C ILE A 266 0.84 0.93 20.52
N GLN A 267 0.12 1.74 19.76
CA GLN A 267 0.66 2.88 19.02
C GLN A 267 0.01 4.18 19.46
N ASN A 268 0.67 5.30 19.13
CA ASN A 268 0.12 6.64 19.27
C ASN A 268 -0.32 7.15 17.90
N SER A 269 -1.52 7.74 17.82
CA SER A 269 -2.12 8.22 16.57
C SER A 269 -1.40 9.44 15.95
N GLY A 270 -0.44 10.03 16.66
CA GLY A 270 0.41 11.09 16.15
C GLY A 270 -0.36 12.35 15.74
N ALA A 271 0.26 13.14 14.87
CA ALA A 271 -0.33 14.38 14.36
C ALA A 271 -1.37 14.14 13.26
N THR A 272 -1.33 12.99 12.60
CA THR A 272 -2.26 12.62 11.51
C THR A 272 -3.56 11.99 12.02
N GLY A 273 -3.59 11.51 13.27
CA GLY A 273 -4.77 10.83 13.81
C GLY A 273 -4.90 9.40 13.28
N GLU A 274 -3.76 8.72 13.08
CA GLU A 274 -3.70 7.41 12.44
C GLU A 274 -2.83 6.42 13.21
N ILE A 275 -3.26 5.15 13.26
CA ILE A 275 -2.51 4.04 13.84
C ILE A 275 -2.36 2.95 12.77
N ALA A 276 -1.12 2.64 12.41
CA ALA A 276 -0.77 1.54 11.51
C ALA A 276 -0.14 0.38 12.30
N VAL A 277 -0.52 -0.85 11.98
CA VAL A 277 0.13 -2.08 12.49
C VAL A 277 0.30 -3.10 11.37
N THR A 278 1.34 -3.92 11.47
CA THR A 278 1.49 -5.15 10.67
C THR A 278 0.96 -6.34 11.45
N VAL A 279 0.31 -7.27 10.76
CA VAL A 279 -0.26 -8.49 11.33
C VAL A 279 0.59 -9.67 10.88
N ASP A 280 1.30 -10.28 11.83
CA ASP A 280 1.94 -11.57 11.60
C ASP A 280 0.87 -12.65 11.57
N LEU A 281 0.53 -13.12 10.37
CA LEU A 281 -0.47 -14.15 10.12
C LEU A 281 -0.05 -15.49 10.74
N THR A 282 1.22 -15.67 11.12
CA THR A 282 1.67 -16.86 11.83
C THR A 282 1.50 -16.76 13.35
N GLN A 283 1.16 -15.57 13.87
CA GLN A 283 1.07 -15.27 15.31
C GLN A 283 -0.14 -14.39 15.66
N ILE A 284 -1.30 -14.62 15.03
CA ILE A 284 -2.53 -13.87 15.31
C ILE A 284 -2.94 -14.09 16.77
N PRO A 285 -3.02 -13.05 17.61
CA PRO A 285 -3.28 -13.22 19.03
C PRO A 285 -4.68 -13.77 19.27
N GLN A 286 -4.82 -14.70 20.21
CA GLN A 286 -6.08 -15.18 20.74
C GLN A 286 -5.98 -15.30 22.28
N PRO A 287 -7.11 -15.33 23.02
CA PRO A 287 -7.11 -15.44 24.48
C PRO A 287 -6.33 -16.64 25.04
N THR A 288 -6.23 -17.74 24.28
CA THR A 288 -5.55 -18.98 24.67
C THR A 288 -4.13 -19.10 24.12
N GLY A 289 -3.60 -18.06 23.47
CA GLY A 289 -2.30 -18.07 22.79
C GLY A 289 -2.43 -17.71 21.30
N PRO A 290 -1.33 -17.35 20.63
CA PRO A 290 -1.36 -17.00 19.20
C PRO A 290 -1.73 -18.21 18.33
N VAL A 291 -2.39 -17.95 17.20
CA VAL A 291 -2.77 -18.94 16.19
C VAL A 291 -2.25 -18.53 14.81
N VAL A 292 -2.16 -19.49 13.91
CA VAL A 292 -1.79 -19.26 12.50
C VAL A 292 -3.07 -19.08 11.70
N GLY A 293 -3.17 -17.99 10.93
CA GLY A 293 -4.23 -17.79 9.94
C GLY A 293 -3.98 -18.62 8.69
N ALA A 294 -5.03 -19.20 8.13
CA ALA A 294 -4.97 -20.01 6.92
C ALA A 294 -5.76 -19.40 5.75
N ALA A 295 -5.34 -19.73 4.53
CA ALA A 295 -6.05 -19.34 3.31
C ALA A 295 -7.52 -19.82 3.36
N GLY A 296 -8.44 -18.96 2.95
CA GLY A 296 -9.88 -19.12 3.02
C GLY A 296 -10.52 -18.77 4.37
N GLU A 297 -9.73 -18.47 5.42
CA GLU A 297 -10.29 -18.01 6.70
C GLU A 297 -10.64 -16.53 6.68
N SER A 298 -11.70 -16.16 7.40
CA SER A 298 -12.09 -14.76 7.61
C SER A 298 -11.66 -14.29 8.99
N TRP A 299 -10.92 -13.18 9.02
CA TRP A 299 -10.46 -12.51 10.23
C TRP A 299 -11.01 -11.09 10.30
N ASN A 300 -11.50 -10.73 11.48
CA ASN A 300 -12.14 -9.46 11.74
C ASN A 300 -11.26 -8.60 12.63
N PHE A 301 -11.05 -7.35 12.23
CA PHE A 301 -10.19 -6.41 12.93
C PHE A 301 -10.96 -5.13 13.27
N GLN A 302 -10.67 -4.57 14.45
CA GLN A 302 -11.21 -3.28 14.88
C GLN A 302 -10.14 -2.56 15.71
N CYS A 303 -10.08 -1.24 15.66
CA CYS A 303 -9.18 -0.48 16.51
C CYS A 303 -9.91 0.03 17.76
N TRP A 304 -9.36 -0.25 18.94
CA TRP A 304 -9.73 0.42 20.18
C TRP A 304 -8.75 1.56 20.43
N PHE A 305 -9.25 2.72 20.85
CA PHE A 305 -8.39 3.86 21.18
C PHE A 305 -8.92 4.66 22.37
N ARG A 306 -8.01 5.36 23.05
CA ARG A 306 -8.38 6.30 24.11
C ARG A 306 -9.11 7.49 23.53
N ASP A 307 -10.10 7.99 24.24
CA ASP A 307 -10.88 9.14 23.81
C ASP A 307 -11.30 9.99 25.01
N ALA A 308 -11.79 11.20 24.77
CA ALA A 308 -12.29 12.10 25.81
C ALA A 308 -13.41 13.00 25.28
N ASN A 309 -14.68 12.62 25.51
CA ASN A 309 -15.81 13.31 24.90
C ASN A 309 -17.11 13.25 25.75
N PRO A 310 -17.34 14.15 26.73
CA PRO A 310 -16.46 15.20 27.23
C PRO A 310 -15.51 14.71 28.34
N THR A 311 -15.76 13.54 28.93
CA THR A 311 -14.91 12.92 29.96
C THR A 311 -14.02 11.84 29.37
N ILE A 312 -12.93 11.50 30.06
CA ILE A 312 -12.02 10.41 29.68
C ILE A 312 -12.81 9.12 29.48
N THR A 313 -12.60 8.48 28.34
CA THR A 313 -13.27 7.24 27.93
C THR A 313 -12.37 6.50 26.92
N SER A 314 -12.97 5.63 26.12
CA SER A 314 -12.39 5.04 24.93
C SER A 314 -13.44 4.93 23.84
N ASN A 315 -13.01 4.70 22.62
CA ASN A 315 -13.90 4.54 21.49
C ASN A 315 -13.34 3.47 20.54
N PHE A 316 -14.15 3.08 19.55
CA PHE A 316 -13.81 2.09 18.55
C PHE A 316 -14.00 2.70 17.16
N THR A 317 -13.19 2.25 16.20
CA THR A 317 -13.44 2.47 14.78
C THR A 317 -14.61 1.60 14.30
N ASP A 318 -14.96 1.70 13.02
CA ASP A 318 -15.63 0.59 12.36
C ASP A 318 -14.72 -0.65 12.36
N ALA A 319 -15.22 -1.77 11.87
CA ALA A 319 -14.46 -3.01 11.79
C ALA A 319 -14.27 -3.41 10.33
N ILE A 320 -13.25 -4.21 10.06
CA ILE A 320 -12.98 -4.77 8.73
C ILE A 320 -12.90 -6.29 8.81
N GLU A 321 -13.54 -6.97 7.89
CA GLU A 321 -13.37 -8.40 7.65
C GLU A 321 -12.38 -8.60 6.51
N VAL A 322 -11.33 -9.38 6.73
CA VAL A 322 -10.34 -9.77 5.72
C VAL A 322 -10.47 -11.27 5.51
N VAL A 323 -10.67 -11.68 4.27
CA VAL A 323 -10.53 -13.08 3.86
C VAL A 323 -9.06 -13.27 3.49
N LEU A 324 -8.39 -14.22 4.15
CA LEU A 324 -7.02 -14.59 3.83
C LEU A 324 -6.99 -15.47 2.58
N GLU A 325 -6.01 -15.31 1.72
CA GLU A 325 -5.86 -16.04 0.45
C GLU A 325 -4.62 -16.94 0.40
#